data_AF-A0A2V7PSH9-F1
#
_entry.id   AF-A0A2V7PSH9-F1
#
_cell.length_a   1.000
_cell.length_b   1.000
_cell.length_c   1.000
_cell.angle_alpha   90.00
_cell.angle_beta   90.00
_cell.angle_gamma   90.00
#
_symmetry.space_group_name_H-M   'P 1'
#
loop_
_entity.id
_entity.type
_entity.pdbx_description
1 polymer ?
#
loop_
_entity_poly.entity_id
_entity_poly.type
_entity_poly.pdbx_seq_one_letter_code
_entity_poly.pdbx_strand_id
1 'polypeptide(L)'
;MAAWFLALDILKGQPLHTPSILGQVILFGSTSPETDQVMTGAVIAYTLLHLTVFISMGLLVTEMVHLAVTSPVARFALLMTFVVFQLFFYGFTYMFFVGTRHLFPWWEVLVADTLAVLVMVKYLWWRHPSLRRALAHEALGA
;
A
#
# COMPACT_ATOMS: atom_id res chain seq x y z
N MET A 1 1.48 -1.26 5.65
CA MET A 1 1.90 -2.49 4.95
C MET A 1 3.23 -3.05 5.44
N ALA A 2 4.36 -2.35 5.29
CA ALA A 2 5.67 -2.87 5.69
C ALA A 2 5.75 -3.35 7.16
N ALA A 3 5.16 -2.62 8.10
CA ALA A 3 5.12 -3.01 9.51
C ALA A 3 4.31 -4.30 9.79
N TRP A 4 3.29 -4.58 8.97
CA TRP A 4 2.48 -5.81 9.08
C TRP A 4 3.28 -7.03 8.63
N PHE A 5 3.98 -6.92 7.49
CA PHE A 5 4.88 -7.97 7.03
C PHE A 5 6.03 -8.20 8.00
N LEU A 6 6.60 -7.13 8.57
CA LEU A 6 7.61 -7.27 9.62
C LEU A 6 7.07 -8.03 10.85
N ALA A 7 5.84 -7.74 11.28
CA ALA A 7 5.20 -8.47 12.38
C ALA A 7 4.98 -9.95 12.06
N LEU A 8 4.52 -10.28 10.85
CA LEU A 8 4.35 -11.66 10.38
C LEU A 8 5.69 -12.40 10.27
N ASP A 9 6.72 -11.73 9.76
CA ASP A 9 8.08 -12.26 9.65
C ASP A 9 8.67 -12.57 11.05
N ILE A 10 8.45 -11.68 12.02
CA ILE A 10 8.83 -11.91 13.43
C ILE A 10 8.07 -13.11 14.01
N LEU A 11 6.75 -13.21 13.76
CA LEU A 11 5.93 -14.33 14.23
C LEU A 11 6.34 -15.68 13.61
N LYS A 12 6.84 -15.67 12.37
CA LYS A 12 7.38 -16.84 11.66
C LYS A 12 8.83 -17.16 12.05
N GLY A 13 9.45 -16.36 12.93
CA GLY A 13 10.83 -16.53 13.38
C GLY A 13 11.89 -16.11 12.35
N GLN A 14 11.50 -15.44 11.27
CA GLN A 14 12.36 -15.05 10.17
C GLN A 14 12.20 -13.55 9.86
N PRO A 15 12.72 -12.66 10.73
CA PRO A 15 12.59 -11.21 10.52
C PRO A 15 13.21 -10.78 9.19
N LEU A 16 12.50 -9.91 8.43
CA LEU A 16 12.92 -9.36 7.13
C LEU A 16 12.99 -10.37 5.97
N HIS A 17 12.37 -11.53 6.12
CA HIS A 17 12.31 -12.55 5.07
C HIS A 17 11.50 -12.09 3.86
N THR A 18 10.35 -11.46 4.09
CA THR A 18 9.49 -10.93 3.04
C THR A 18 10.22 -9.91 2.14
N PRO A 19 10.84 -8.83 2.67
CA PRO A 19 11.56 -7.86 1.84
C PRO A 19 12.82 -8.45 1.19
N SER A 20 13.43 -9.49 1.76
CA SER A 20 14.58 -10.19 1.15
C SER A 20 14.17 -10.88 -0.15
N ILE A 21 13.12 -11.71 -0.10
CA ILE A 21 12.66 -12.45 -1.29
C ILE A 21 12.16 -11.47 -2.35
N LEU A 22 11.38 -10.46 -1.96
CA LEU A 22 10.88 -9.47 -2.91
C LEU A 22 12.02 -8.68 -3.57
N GLY A 23 13.06 -8.31 -2.82
CA GLY A 23 14.25 -7.68 -3.39
C GLY A 23 14.97 -8.57 -4.40
N GLN A 24 15.15 -9.85 -4.08
CA GLN A 24 15.81 -10.80 -4.96
C GLN A 24 15.04 -11.03 -6.27
N VAL A 25 13.71 -11.14 -6.20
CA VAL A 25 12.87 -11.38 -7.39
C VAL A 25 12.73 -10.10 -8.22
N ILE A 26 12.45 -8.95 -7.60
CA ILE A 26 12.12 -7.70 -8.31
C ILE A 26 13.35 -7.01 -8.85
N LEU A 27 14.41 -6.90 -8.04
CA LEU A 27 15.57 -6.07 -8.38
C LEU A 27 16.76 -6.87 -8.88
N PHE A 28 16.90 -8.12 -8.42
CA PHE A 28 18.00 -8.99 -8.87
C PHE A 28 17.55 -10.05 -9.87
N GLY A 29 16.26 -10.12 -10.23
CA GLY A 29 15.73 -11.00 -11.26
C GLY A 29 15.88 -12.49 -10.94
N SER A 30 16.03 -12.86 -9.66
CA SER A 30 16.24 -14.25 -9.27
C SER A 30 14.96 -15.06 -9.45
N THR A 31 15.01 -16.07 -10.31
CA THR A 31 13.92 -17.04 -10.53
C THR A 31 13.87 -18.13 -9.45
N SER A 32 14.95 -18.27 -8.68
CA SER A 32 15.09 -19.16 -7.52
C SER A 32 15.64 -18.35 -6.34
N PRO A 33 14.81 -17.51 -5.70
CA PRO A 33 15.26 -16.68 -4.58
C PRO A 33 15.72 -17.55 -3.41
N GLU A 34 16.80 -17.14 -2.76
CA GLU A 34 17.32 -17.76 -1.55
C GLU A 34 16.34 -17.50 -0.40
N THR A 35 15.81 -18.59 0.16
CA THR A 35 14.78 -18.58 1.21
C THR A 35 15.32 -18.99 2.57
N ASP A 36 16.50 -19.63 2.63
CA ASP A 36 17.13 -20.07 3.88
C ASP A 36 17.83 -18.92 4.62
N GLN A 37 18.29 -17.89 3.89
CA GLN A 37 18.99 -16.76 4.49
C GLN A 37 18.42 -15.42 4.03
N VAL A 38 18.41 -14.46 4.95
CA VAL A 38 18.01 -13.08 4.67
C VAL A 38 19.15 -12.36 3.95
N MET A 39 18.89 -11.91 2.73
CA MET A 39 19.88 -11.22 1.92
C MET A 39 19.74 -9.70 2.14
N THR A 40 20.54 -9.15 3.05
CA THR A 40 20.44 -7.75 3.49
C THR A 40 20.47 -6.74 2.34
N GLY A 41 21.27 -7.00 1.30
CA GLY A 41 21.32 -6.14 0.11
C GLY A 41 19.97 -6.08 -0.63
N ALA A 42 19.27 -7.20 -0.74
CA ALA A 42 17.95 -7.27 -1.35
C ALA A 42 16.88 -6.57 -0.49
N VAL A 43 16.95 -6.73 0.83
CA VAL A 43 16.07 -6.03 1.79
C VAL A 43 16.19 -4.51 1.65
N ILE A 44 17.42 -4.00 1.63
CA ILE A 44 17.68 -2.56 1.49
C ILE A 44 17.17 -2.06 0.14
N ALA A 45 17.51 -2.77 -0.94
CA ALA A 45 17.11 -2.39 -2.29
C ALA A 45 15.58 -2.36 -2.44
N TYR A 46 14.88 -3.39 -1.94
CA TYR A 46 13.41 -3.42 -1.92
C TYR A 46 12.83 -2.29 -1.08
N THR A 47 13.41 -2.02 0.10
CA THR A 47 12.93 -0.94 0.98
C THR A 47 13.07 0.42 0.32
N LEU A 48 14.19 0.69 -0.35
CA LEU A 48 14.41 1.93 -1.09
C LEU A 48 13.43 2.07 -2.26
N LEU A 49 13.23 1.01 -3.04
CA LEU A 49 12.23 1.00 -4.12
C LEU A 49 10.84 1.30 -3.57
N HIS A 50 10.46 0.60 -2.50
CA HIS A 50 9.16 0.76 -1.86
C HIS A 50 8.96 2.21 -1.36
N LEU A 51 9.93 2.77 -0.64
CA LEU A 51 9.87 4.15 -0.19
C LEU A 51 9.77 5.13 -1.36
N THR A 52 10.56 4.94 -2.41
CA THR A 52 10.57 5.81 -3.60
C THR A 52 9.20 5.84 -4.29
N VAL A 53 8.60 4.67 -4.50
CA VAL A 53 7.27 4.56 -5.12
C VAL A 53 6.21 5.25 -4.24
N PHE A 54 6.21 5.00 -2.93
CA PHE A 54 5.22 5.56 -2.01
C PHE A 54 5.38 7.07 -1.81
N ILE A 55 6.61 7.58 -1.76
CA ILE A 55 6.88 9.03 -1.69
C ILE A 55 6.41 9.70 -2.97
N SER A 56 6.76 9.14 -4.14
CA SER A 56 6.35 9.70 -5.44
C SER A 56 4.83 9.76 -5.57
N MET A 57 4.14 8.69 -5.14
CA MET A 57 2.68 8.64 -5.11
C MET A 57 2.09 9.64 -4.11
N GLY A 58 2.68 9.77 -2.92
CA GLY A 58 2.25 10.75 -1.91
C GLY A 58 2.36 12.20 -2.41
N LEU A 59 3.43 12.51 -3.15
CA LEU A 59 3.59 13.81 -3.81
C LEU A 59 2.54 14.03 -4.90
N LEU A 60 2.31 13.03 -5.77
CA LEU A 60 1.27 13.09 -6.79
C LEU A 60 -0.12 13.37 -6.19
N VAL A 61 -0.47 12.64 -5.13
CA VAL A 61 -1.73 12.80 -4.40
C VAL A 61 -1.81 14.20 -3.76
N THR A 62 -0.72 14.70 -3.18
CA THR A 62 -0.69 16.04 -2.57
C THR A 62 -0.97 17.13 -3.60
N GLU A 63 -0.34 17.06 -4.77
CA GLU A 63 -0.61 17.98 -5.88
C GLU A 63 -2.07 17.89 -6.37
N MET A 64 -2.60 16.67 -6.48
CA MET A 64 -4.01 16.46 -6.84
C MET A 64 -4.97 17.03 -5.79
N VAL A 65 -4.62 16.95 -4.49
CA VAL A 65 -5.44 17.52 -3.40
C VAL A 65 -5.50 19.04 -3.49
N HIS A 66 -4.39 19.73 -3.81
CA HIS A 66 -4.41 21.18 -4.02
C HIS A 66 -5.38 21.59 -5.13
N LEU A 67 -5.50 20.78 -6.19
CA LEU A 67 -6.48 20.95 -7.27
C LEU A 67 -7.90 20.52 -6.88
N ALA A 68 -8.04 19.59 -5.92
CA ALA A 68 -9.32 19.06 -5.43
C ALA A 68 -10.11 20.03 -4.54
N VAL A 69 -9.45 21.02 -3.93
CA VAL A 69 -10.10 22.04 -3.10
C VAL A 69 -10.97 22.97 -3.95
N THR A 70 -10.56 23.24 -5.20
CA THR A 70 -11.19 24.22 -6.09
C THR A 70 -12.33 23.67 -6.94
N SER A 71 -12.47 22.36 -7.13
CA SER A 71 -13.59 21.80 -7.91
C SER A 71 -14.08 20.42 -7.41
N PRO A 72 -15.40 20.15 -7.48
CA PRO A 72 -15.95 18.82 -7.20
C PRO A 72 -15.37 17.73 -8.10
N VAL A 73 -15.06 18.06 -9.37
CA VAL A 73 -14.47 17.14 -10.35
C VAL A 73 -13.09 16.66 -9.90
N ALA A 74 -12.27 17.53 -9.32
CA ALA A 74 -10.95 17.15 -8.84
C ALA A 74 -10.99 16.29 -7.56
N ARG A 75 -12.05 16.37 -6.74
CA ARG A 75 -12.29 15.40 -5.66
C ARG A 75 -12.60 14.01 -6.19
N PHE A 76 -13.40 13.93 -7.26
CA PHE A 76 -13.68 12.66 -7.93
C PHE A 76 -12.42 12.09 -8.59
N ALA A 77 -11.60 12.93 -9.23
CA ALA A 77 -10.31 12.52 -9.79
C ALA A 77 -9.36 11.96 -8.71
N LEU A 78 -9.30 12.59 -7.54
CA LEU A 78 -8.51 12.11 -6.40
C LEU A 78 -8.98 10.72 -5.93
N LEU A 79 -10.29 10.52 -5.76
CA LEU A 79 -10.86 9.22 -5.40
C LEU A 79 -10.58 8.17 -6.47
N MET A 80 -10.73 8.53 -7.74
CA MET A 80 -10.49 7.61 -8.86
C MET A 80 -9.01 7.21 -8.95
N THR A 81 -8.08 8.16 -8.79
CA THR A 81 -6.64 7.89 -8.72
C THR A 81 -6.31 6.93 -7.58
N PHE A 82 -6.93 7.12 -6.41
CA PHE A 82 -6.77 6.20 -5.28
C PHE A 82 -7.26 4.78 -5.61
N VAL A 83 -8.47 4.65 -6.18
CA VAL A 83 -9.05 3.35 -6.55
C VAL A 83 -8.23 2.65 -7.64
N VAL A 84 -7.82 3.37 -8.68
CA VAL A 84 -7.01 2.81 -9.77
C VAL A 84 -5.65 2.35 -9.26
N PHE A 85 -5.01 3.15 -8.41
CA PHE A 85 -3.76 2.75 -7.76
C PHE A 85 -3.95 1.49 -6.92
N GLN A 86 -5.05 1.39 -6.18
CA GLN A 86 -5.36 0.23 -5.36
C GLN A 86 -5.54 -1.05 -6.21
N LEU A 87 -6.28 -0.96 -7.30
CA LEU A 87 -6.47 -2.06 -8.24
C LEU A 87 -5.17 -2.48 -8.90
N PHE A 88 -4.35 -1.52 -9.33
CA PHE A 88 -3.02 -1.78 -9.87
C PHE A 88 -2.14 -2.50 -8.83
N PHE A 89 -2.15 -2.04 -7.59
CA PHE A 89 -1.35 -2.62 -6.50
C PHE A 89 -1.79 -4.05 -6.16
N TYR A 90 -3.10 -4.30 -6.12
CA TYR A 90 -3.63 -5.65 -5.96
C TYR A 90 -3.28 -6.56 -7.13
N GLY A 91 -3.37 -6.08 -8.37
CA GLY A 91 -2.95 -6.84 -9.56
C GLY A 91 -1.45 -7.16 -9.53
N PHE A 92 -0.62 -6.19 -9.18
CA PHE A 92 0.82 -6.35 -9.03
C PHE A 92 1.14 -7.40 -7.97
N THR A 93 0.58 -7.30 -6.77
CA THR A 93 0.80 -8.27 -5.68
C THR A 93 0.27 -9.68 -6.01
N TYR A 94 -0.83 -9.79 -6.75
CA TYR A 94 -1.34 -11.07 -7.23
C TYR A 94 -0.39 -11.74 -8.23
N MET A 95 0.24 -10.97 -9.12
CA MET A 95 1.28 -11.48 -10.01
C MET A 95 2.46 -12.08 -9.22
N PHE A 96 2.84 -11.46 -8.10
CA PHE A 96 3.84 -12.03 -7.18
C PHE A 96 3.34 -13.30 -6.49
N PHE A 97 2.11 -13.33 -6.00
CA PHE A 97 1.53 -14.52 -5.36
C PHE A 97 1.62 -15.76 -6.27
N VAL A 98 1.30 -15.59 -7.56
CA VAL A 98 1.41 -16.65 -8.57
C VAL A 98 2.88 -16.95 -8.89
N GLY A 99 3.73 -15.92 -9.02
CA GLY A 99 5.15 -16.07 -9.34
C GLY A 99 6.00 -16.72 -8.24
N THR A 100 5.67 -16.53 -6.96
CA THR A 100 6.42 -17.05 -5.81
C THR A 100 5.81 -18.34 -5.24
N ARG A 101 5.09 -19.14 -6.04
CA ARG A 101 4.48 -20.41 -5.63
C ARG A 101 3.68 -20.34 -4.31
N HIS A 102 2.86 -19.30 -4.14
CA HIS A 102 2.01 -19.12 -2.94
C HIS A 102 2.74 -18.89 -1.60
N LEU A 103 4.06 -18.60 -1.61
CA LEU A 103 4.81 -18.27 -0.39
C LEU A 103 4.22 -17.08 0.40
N PHE A 104 3.56 -16.15 -0.30
CA PHE A 104 2.91 -14.97 0.28
C PHE A 104 1.41 -15.00 0.01
N PRO A 105 0.58 -15.53 0.91
CA PRO A 105 -0.85 -15.59 0.71
C PRO A 105 -1.44 -14.20 0.40
N TRP A 106 -2.25 -14.11 -0.65
CA TRP A 106 -2.90 -12.87 -1.08
C TRP A 106 -3.70 -12.16 0.05
N TRP A 107 -4.16 -12.91 1.05
CA TRP A 107 -4.87 -12.38 2.20
C TRP A 107 -3.99 -11.47 3.08
N GLU A 108 -2.67 -11.70 3.15
CA GLU A 108 -1.76 -10.87 3.96
C GLU A 108 -1.68 -9.43 3.41
N VAL A 109 -1.73 -9.28 2.08
CA VAL A 109 -1.78 -7.98 1.40
C VAL A 109 -3.11 -7.28 1.66
N LEU A 110 -4.21 -8.04 1.58
CA LEU A 110 -5.56 -7.51 1.76
C LEU A 110 -5.78 -6.98 3.19
N VAL A 111 -5.29 -7.70 4.20
CA VAL A 111 -5.31 -7.25 5.60
C VAL A 111 -4.47 -5.99 5.79
N ALA A 112 -3.26 -5.97 5.23
CA ALA A 112 -2.36 -4.82 5.34
C ALA A 112 -2.94 -3.55 4.69
N ASP A 113 -3.63 -3.71 3.56
CA ASP A 113 -4.29 -2.64 2.84
C ASP A 113 -5.53 -2.14 3.57
N THR A 114 -6.37 -3.05 4.07
CA THR A 114 -7.54 -2.71 4.88
C THR A 114 -7.15 -1.89 6.10
N LEU A 115 -6.06 -2.27 6.78
CA LEU A 115 -5.51 -1.49 7.90
C LEU A 115 -5.05 -0.09 7.45
N ALA A 116 -4.40 0.03 6.30
CA ALA A 116 -3.96 1.32 5.77
C ALA A 116 -5.15 2.24 5.44
N VAL A 117 -6.19 1.70 4.79
CA VAL A 117 -7.44 2.40 4.50
C VAL A 117 -8.11 2.86 5.79
N LEU A 118 -8.24 1.99 6.79
CA LEU A 118 -8.83 2.34 8.08
C LEU A 118 -8.08 3.48 8.77
N VAL A 119 -6.75 3.47 8.74
CA VAL A 119 -5.91 4.54 9.30
C VAL A 119 -6.12 5.84 8.53
N MET A 120 -6.14 5.80 7.20
CA MET A 120 -6.36 6.99 6.37
C MET A 120 -7.76 7.58 6.57
N VAL A 121 -8.80 6.75 6.60
CA VAL A 121 -10.19 7.16 6.86
C VAL A 121 -10.31 7.77 8.25
N LYS A 122 -9.73 7.13 9.28
CA LYS A 122 -9.71 7.66 10.65
C LYS A 122 -8.97 9.00 10.73
N TYR A 123 -7.83 9.13 10.05
CA TYR A 123 -7.04 10.36 10.00
C TYR A 123 -7.80 11.51 9.32
N LEU A 124 -8.41 11.26 8.16
CA LEU A 124 -9.26 12.23 7.45
C LEU A 124 -10.46 12.65 8.30
N TRP A 125 -11.11 11.71 8.98
CA TRP A 125 -12.24 11.97 9.86
C TRP A 125 -11.85 12.88 11.04
N TRP A 126 -10.66 12.69 11.61
CA TRP A 126 -10.13 13.53 12.70
C TRP A 126 -9.64 14.89 12.22
N ARG A 127 -9.02 14.98 11.04
CA ARG A 127 -8.39 16.21 10.54
C ARG A 127 -9.37 17.14 9.81
N HIS A 128 -10.44 16.60 9.20
CA HIS A 128 -11.43 17.36 8.45
C HIS A 128 -12.85 17.22 9.04
N PRO A 129 -13.18 17.96 10.11
CA PRO A 129 -14.54 18.00 10.67
C PRO A 129 -15.60 18.60 9.70
N SER A 130 -15.19 19.12 8.54
CA SER A 130 -16.07 19.54 7.44
C SER A 130 -16.71 18.37 6.68
N LEU A 131 -16.03 17.22 6.55
CA LEU A 131 -16.61 15.99 5.96
C LEU A 131 -17.75 15.42 6.82
N ARG A 132 -17.59 15.51 8.16
CA ARG A 132 -18.62 15.17 9.13
C ARG A 132 -19.92 15.98 8.94
N ARG A 133 -19.80 17.26 8.55
CA ARG A 133 -20.96 18.14 8.31
C ARG A 133 -21.60 17.89 6.95
N ALA A 134 -20.83 17.58 5.91
CA ALA A 134 -21.35 17.27 4.58
C ALA A 134 -22.21 15.98 4.58
N LEU A 135 -21.73 14.90 5.22
CA LEU A 135 -22.49 13.65 5.35
C LEU A 135 -23.72 13.77 6.27
N ALA A 136 -23.65 14.64 7.29
CA ALA A 136 -24.79 14.91 8.17
C ALA A 136 -25.91 15.71 7.48
N HIS A 137 -25.63 16.43 6.39
CA HIS A 137 -26.66 17.13 5.61
C HIS A 137 -27.29 16.27 4.51
N GLU A 138 -26.56 15.33 3.90
CA GLU A 138 -27.16 14.37 2.96
C GLU A 138 -28.05 13.32 3.64
N ALA A 139 -27.73 12.90 4.86
CA ALA A 139 -28.53 11.91 5.60
C ALA A 139 -29.86 12.46 6.17
N LEU A 140 -30.08 13.78 6.14
CA LEU A 140 -31.31 14.44 6.64
C LEU A 140 -32.18 15.01 5.51
N GLY A 141 -31.86 14.72 4.24
CA GLY A 141 -32.62 15.16 3.07
C GLY A 141 -33.57 14.11 2.48
N ALA A 142 -33.89 13.04 3.22
CA ALA A 142 -34.91 12.04 2.86
C ALA A 142 -36.23 12.34 3.58
#